data_AF-A0A6J7HL33-F1
#
_entry.id   AF-A0A6J7HL33-F1
#
_cell.length_a   1.000
_cell.length_b   1.000
_cell.length_c   1.000
_cell.angle_alpha   90.00
_cell.angle_beta   90.00
_cell.angle_gamma   90.00
#
_symmetry.space_group_name_H-M   'P 1'
#
loop_
_entity.id
_entity.type
_entity.pdbx_description
1 polymer ?
#
loop_
_entity_poly.entity_id
_entity_poly.type
_entity_poly.pdbx_seq_one_letter_code
_entity_poly.pdbx_strand_id
1 'polypeptide(L)'
;MWKKFRPIAVFIWRLIKYPLRVIKRRLIATETARKIRNYKRAKRVAFLDRYLATSHIHQFRRGNRPVIRWIKGDGLDDEVTRAAIAQATRLFGEEVDYCLITQGISPARARDVLAWADQSVEWWPITEKDNLELAQLLHEAGCPTEDFGFWWKWFPERVRVNAPEWILDGDMVITARPDWFEDWKAGRDQVRVSQEETTDETSYGEYSSQINHQLKLYSGLISLPPKATYMKQVADLLKAKPLQRFHNGRINRSEQGVMVTALQHLDPLPIPLHEFPFAFPGATEFDFGKSNIRDRVWGYHFARSFVVRNEHFHELVDRGDIYSEVNPTPINKYRWLSGGSGQWGIPGWGMKNTLLDVFRENAKVYAPGTALELGTSRGRLAAVLADAGLSVTTVDHQDRGAGLNLKDLDVKVVIDEALNFLVNTTQSYDVICIDLHENSIETWKKLWRYLPERLNIGGAIIINNLYLAELEIWHHEKGVAHLVENLDSSWISEVLSLDSPAVVKLTRK
;
A
#
# COMPACT_ATOMS: atom_id res chain seq x y z
N MET A 1 -43.92 52.47 38.63
CA MET A 1 -42.78 52.47 37.69
C MET A 1 -42.59 51.14 36.95
N TRP A 2 -42.71 49.97 37.59
CA TRP A 2 -42.47 48.66 36.95
C TRP A 2 -43.48 48.19 35.88
N LYS A 3 -44.71 48.75 35.83
CA LYS A 3 -45.71 48.38 34.80
C LYS A 3 -45.39 48.91 33.38
N LYS A 4 -44.55 49.95 33.23
CA LYS A 4 -44.16 50.51 31.92
C LYS A 4 -42.97 49.79 31.26
N PHE A 5 -42.19 48.99 32.00
CA PHE A 5 -41.00 48.31 31.47
C PHE A 5 -41.25 46.85 31.04
N ARG A 6 -42.39 46.27 31.42
CA ARG A 6 -42.78 44.90 31.06
C ARG A 6 -42.87 44.65 29.53
N PRO A 7 -43.44 45.57 28.72
CA PRO A 7 -43.53 45.38 27.26
C PRO A 7 -42.15 45.39 26.60
N ILE A 8 -41.25 46.27 27.06
CA ILE A 8 -39.89 46.41 26.54
C ILE A 8 -39.06 45.17 26.89
N ALA A 9 -39.15 44.66 28.12
CA ALA A 9 -38.46 43.44 28.52
C ALA A 9 -38.95 42.21 27.74
N VAL A 10 -40.26 42.09 27.46
CA VAL A 10 -40.82 41.00 26.64
C VAL A 10 -40.38 41.13 25.18
N PHE A 11 -40.29 42.36 24.65
CA PHE A 11 -39.83 42.62 23.27
C PHE A 11 -38.34 42.30 23.10
N ILE A 12 -37.49 42.75 24.02
CA ILE A 12 -36.05 42.42 24.05
C ILE A 12 -35.85 40.92 24.23
N TRP A 13 -36.60 40.26 25.12
CA TRP A 13 -36.52 38.82 25.31
C TRP A 13 -36.94 38.03 24.06
N ARG A 14 -37.95 38.49 23.32
CA ARG A 14 -38.35 37.91 22.02
C ARG A 14 -37.29 38.15 20.95
N LEU A 15 -36.70 39.34 20.88
CA LEU A 15 -35.61 39.68 19.95
C LEU A 15 -34.34 38.86 20.20
N ILE A 16 -34.07 38.44 21.44
CA ILE A 16 -32.90 37.61 21.77
C ILE A 16 -33.20 36.11 21.63
N LYS A 17 -34.36 35.62 22.10
CA LYS A 17 -34.68 34.18 22.04
C LYS A 17 -34.96 33.67 20.64
N TYR A 18 -35.54 34.49 19.77
CA TYR A 18 -35.89 34.07 18.42
C TYR A 18 -34.66 33.73 17.55
N PRO A 19 -33.64 34.61 17.43
CA PRO A 19 -32.41 34.27 16.71
C PRO A 19 -31.64 33.12 17.37
N LEU A 20 -31.59 33.03 18.71
CA LEU A 20 -30.96 31.88 19.39
C LEU A 20 -31.65 30.54 19.08
N ARG A 21 -32.99 30.52 18.98
CA ARG A 21 -33.74 29.32 18.57
C ARG A 21 -33.49 28.97 17.10
N VAL A 22 -33.37 29.95 16.22
CA VAL A 22 -33.06 29.74 14.79
C VAL A 22 -31.63 29.25 14.60
N ILE A 23 -30.65 29.81 15.31
CA ILE A 23 -29.25 29.37 15.33
C ILE A 23 -29.15 27.94 15.86
N LYS A 24 -29.79 27.63 17.00
CA LYS A 24 -29.83 26.28 17.56
C LYS A 24 -30.48 25.27 16.61
N ARG A 25 -31.59 25.64 15.94
CA ARG A 25 -32.22 24.78 14.92
C ARG A 25 -31.35 24.59 13.68
N ARG A 26 -30.61 25.61 13.23
CA ARG A 26 -29.67 25.51 12.10
C ARG A 26 -28.45 24.65 12.44
N LEU A 27 -27.88 24.81 13.64
CA LEU A 27 -26.80 23.96 14.15
C LEU A 27 -27.25 22.49 14.23
N ILE A 28 -28.40 22.21 14.85
CA ILE A 28 -28.97 20.86 14.91
C ILE A 28 -29.22 20.31 13.51
N ALA A 29 -29.81 21.09 12.58
CA ALA A 29 -30.06 20.63 11.22
C ALA A 29 -28.76 20.36 10.44
N THR A 30 -27.71 21.15 10.66
CA THR A 30 -26.40 20.99 10.01
C THR A 30 -25.66 19.77 10.56
N GLU A 31 -25.77 19.53 11.86
CA GLU A 31 -25.22 18.36 12.54
C GLU A 31 -25.97 17.09 12.15
N THR A 32 -27.31 17.11 12.08
CA THR A 32 -28.13 16.01 11.57
C THR A 32 -27.84 15.73 10.09
N ALA A 33 -27.67 16.77 9.25
CA ALA A 33 -27.30 16.61 7.84
C ALA A 33 -25.87 16.06 7.66
N ARG A 34 -24.94 16.40 8.56
CA ARG A 34 -23.60 15.82 8.63
C ARG A 34 -23.66 14.33 9.02
N LYS A 35 -24.40 14.00 10.08
CA LYS A 35 -24.65 12.62 10.54
C LYS A 35 -25.26 11.74 9.44
N ILE A 36 -26.29 12.24 8.74
CA ILE A 36 -26.92 11.52 7.61
C ILE A 36 -25.95 11.32 6.44
N ARG A 37 -25.12 12.33 6.10
CA ARG A 37 -24.10 12.18 5.06
C ARG A 37 -23.05 11.13 5.41
N ASN A 38 -22.59 11.13 6.65
CA ASN A 38 -21.56 10.19 7.10
C ASN A 38 -22.09 8.76 7.22
N TYR A 39 -23.31 8.56 7.72
CA TYR A 39 -23.99 7.25 7.71
C TYR A 39 -24.20 6.71 6.30
N LYS A 40 -24.70 7.55 5.37
CA LYS A 40 -24.84 7.17 3.96
C LYS A 40 -23.48 6.85 3.33
N ARG A 41 -22.40 7.53 3.72
CA ARG A 41 -21.04 7.24 3.25
C ARG A 41 -20.54 5.89 3.75
N ALA A 42 -20.65 5.60 5.05
CA ALA A 42 -20.22 4.32 5.62
C ALA A 42 -20.96 3.12 4.99
N LYS A 43 -22.31 3.19 4.93
CA LYS A 43 -23.13 2.15 4.31
C LYS A 43 -22.86 2.00 2.81
N ARG A 44 -22.64 3.12 2.11
CA ARG A 44 -22.26 3.11 0.69
C ARG A 44 -20.89 2.48 0.48
N VAL A 45 -19.93 2.69 1.37
CA VAL A 45 -18.61 2.08 1.23
C VAL A 45 -18.64 0.59 1.55
N ALA A 46 -19.30 0.16 2.63
CA ALA A 46 -19.49 -1.28 2.88
C ALA A 46 -20.22 -1.99 1.72
N PHE A 47 -21.21 -1.32 1.12
CA PHE A 47 -21.87 -1.81 -0.09
C PHE A 47 -20.95 -1.81 -1.32
N LEU A 48 -20.18 -0.74 -1.54
CA LEU A 48 -19.23 -0.65 -2.64
C LEU A 48 -18.14 -1.71 -2.50
N ASP A 49 -17.64 -1.97 -1.30
CA ASP A 49 -16.63 -2.98 -1.04
C ASP A 49 -17.14 -4.37 -1.43
N ARG A 50 -18.34 -4.76 -0.96
CA ARG A 50 -19.02 -5.99 -1.38
C ARG A 50 -19.31 -6.05 -2.88
N TYR A 51 -19.71 -4.92 -3.48
CA TYR A 51 -19.96 -4.84 -4.92
C TYR A 51 -18.66 -4.97 -5.73
N LEU A 52 -17.56 -4.35 -5.28
CA LEU A 52 -16.27 -4.35 -5.95
C LEU A 52 -15.56 -5.71 -5.83
N ALA A 53 -15.84 -6.50 -4.78
CA ALA A 53 -15.41 -7.89 -4.65
C ALA A 53 -15.86 -8.78 -5.84
N THR A 54 -16.93 -8.41 -6.54
CA THR A 54 -17.45 -9.17 -7.70
C THR A 54 -16.70 -8.91 -9.01
N SER A 55 -15.69 -8.04 -9.00
CA SER A 55 -14.98 -7.62 -10.21
C SER A 55 -13.56 -8.18 -10.29
N HIS A 56 -13.19 -8.75 -11.43
CA HIS A 56 -11.86 -9.32 -11.69
C HIS A 56 -10.72 -8.28 -11.86
N ILE A 57 -10.99 -6.99 -11.60
CA ILE A 57 -9.99 -5.93 -11.74
C ILE A 57 -9.29 -5.74 -10.40
N HIS A 58 -7.96 -5.90 -10.39
CA HIS A 58 -7.11 -5.64 -9.24
C HIS A 58 -7.43 -4.27 -8.63
N GLN A 59 -7.88 -4.25 -7.36
CA GLN A 59 -8.47 -3.04 -6.75
C GLN A 59 -7.50 -1.87 -6.75
N PHE A 60 -6.20 -2.08 -6.51
CA PHE A 60 -5.15 -1.05 -6.63
C PHE A 60 -5.12 -0.29 -7.97
N ARG A 61 -5.62 -0.85 -9.07
CA ARG A 61 -5.62 -0.14 -10.37
C ARG A 61 -6.64 0.98 -10.45
N ARG A 62 -7.63 0.98 -9.56
CA ARG A 62 -8.78 1.91 -9.60
C ARG A 62 -8.50 3.26 -8.93
N GLY A 63 -7.33 3.42 -8.32
CA GLY A 63 -6.96 4.64 -7.64
C GLY A 63 -6.72 5.78 -8.62
N ASN A 64 -6.86 7.01 -8.13
CA ASN A 64 -6.56 8.21 -8.91
C ASN A 64 -5.38 8.99 -8.31
N ARG A 65 -4.83 8.53 -7.18
CA ARG A 65 -3.63 9.12 -6.59
C ARG A 65 -2.41 8.75 -7.44
N PRO A 66 -1.41 9.66 -7.56
CA PRO A 66 -0.14 9.35 -8.19
C PRO A 66 0.51 8.11 -7.60
N VAL A 67 1.29 7.39 -8.40
CA VAL A 67 1.95 6.15 -8.00
C VAL A 67 3.44 6.22 -8.24
N ILE A 68 4.22 5.77 -7.26
CA ILE A 68 5.62 5.41 -7.48
C ILE A 68 5.70 3.88 -7.42
N ARG A 69 6.21 3.26 -8.49
CA ARG A 69 6.42 1.82 -8.53
C ARG A 69 7.87 1.44 -8.76
N TRP A 70 8.31 0.42 -8.04
CA TRP A 70 9.60 -0.24 -8.27
C TRP A 70 9.37 -1.61 -8.89
N ILE A 71 10.32 -2.05 -9.69
CA ILE A 71 10.32 -3.35 -10.32
C ILE A 71 11.54 -4.11 -9.83
N LYS A 72 11.30 -5.30 -9.31
CA LYS A 72 12.34 -6.14 -8.75
C LYS A 72 12.31 -7.55 -9.33
N GLY A 73 13.44 -7.97 -9.87
CA GLY A 73 13.73 -9.36 -10.20
C GLY A 73 14.55 -10.05 -9.11
N ASP A 74 14.93 -11.30 -9.36
CA ASP A 74 15.77 -12.11 -8.49
C ASP A 74 17.26 -11.67 -8.54
N GLY A 75 17.56 -10.49 -7.97
CA GLY A 75 18.90 -9.89 -7.92
C GLY A 75 19.48 -9.76 -6.50
N LEU A 76 20.62 -9.09 -6.35
CA LEU A 76 21.26 -8.82 -5.04
C LEU A 76 20.88 -7.47 -4.41
N ASP A 77 20.03 -6.69 -5.06
CA ASP A 77 19.67 -5.31 -4.73
C ASP A 77 18.59 -5.18 -3.64
N ASP A 78 18.35 -6.21 -2.83
CA ASP A 78 17.29 -6.22 -1.79
C ASP A 78 17.38 -5.05 -0.82
N GLU A 79 18.59 -4.75 -0.35
CA GLU A 79 18.84 -3.65 0.58
C GLU A 79 18.59 -2.29 -0.07
N VAL A 80 18.96 -2.13 -1.35
CA VAL A 80 18.74 -0.91 -2.11
C VAL A 80 17.24 -0.70 -2.34
N THR A 81 16.52 -1.72 -2.81
CA THR A 81 15.08 -1.64 -3.03
C THR A 81 14.33 -1.37 -1.71
N ARG A 82 14.73 -2.02 -0.63
CA ARG A 82 14.13 -1.83 0.71
C ARG A 82 14.31 -0.40 1.18
N ALA A 83 15.53 0.15 1.07
CA ALA A 83 15.82 1.54 1.41
C ALA A 83 15.08 2.53 0.49
N ALA A 84 15.01 2.24 -0.82
CA ALA A 84 14.30 3.07 -1.80
C ALA A 84 12.83 3.27 -1.43
N ILE A 85 12.13 2.16 -1.15
CA ILE A 85 10.72 2.18 -0.75
C ILE A 85 10.56 2.86 0.61
N ALA A 86 11.44 2.57 1.57
CA ALA A 86 11.40 3.18 2.89
C ALA A 86 11.61 4.70 2.85
N GLN A 87 12.57 5.17 2.05
CA GLN A 87 12.86 6.58 1.86
C GLN A 87 11.68 7.29 1.19
N ALA A 88 11.17 6.75 0.09
CA ALA A 88 10.07 7.36 -0.65
C ALA A 88 8.77 7.42 0.18
N THR A 89 8.45 6.35 0.92
CA THR A 89 7.25 6.32 1.78
C THR A 89 7.30 7.35 2.91
N ARG A 90 8.49 7.69 3.42
CA ARG A 90 8.68 8.79 4.39
C ARG A 90 8.62 10.15 3.73
N LEU A 91 9.24 10.29 2.56
CA LEU A 91 9.37 11.55 1.84
C LEU A 91 8.03 12.08 1.29
N PHE A 92 7.21 11.19 0.73
CA PHE A 92 5.95 11.55 0.08
C PHE A 92 4.72 11.21 0.92
N GLY A 93 4.84 10.31 1.91
CA GLY A 93 3.77 9.97 2.83
C GLY A 93 2.47 9.60 2.10
N GLU A 94 1.37 10.23 2.51
CA GLU A 94 0.04 10.03 1.93
C GLU A 94 -0.24 10.88 0.68
N GLU A 95 0.75 11.51 0.05
CA GLU A 95 0.53 12.24 -1.22
C GLU A 95 0.53 11.29 -2.44
N VAL A 96 1.14 10.13 -2.29
CA VAL A 96 1.43 9.15 -3.35
C VAL A 96 1.08 7.76 -2.86
N ASP A 97 0.74 6.85 -3.77
CA ASP A 97 0.62 5.41 -3.46
C ASP A 97 1.84 4.65 -3.99
N TYR A 98 2.18 3.54 -3.35
CA TYR A 98 3.43 2.82 -3.63
C TYR A 98 3.12 1.41 -4.11
N CYS A 99 3.91 0.93 -5.06
CA CYS A 99 3.79 -0.43 -5.59
C CYS A 99 5.18 -1.07 -5.75
N LEU A 100 5.34 -2.29 -5.28
CA LEU A 100 6.45 -3.16 -5.59
C LEU A 100 5.96 -4.24 -6.54
N ILE A 101 6.46 -4.19 -7.77
CA ILE A 101 6.25 -5.23 -8.77
C ILE A 101 7.40 -6.22 -8.67
N THR A 102 7.08 -7.50 -8.66
CA THR A 102 8.11 -8.55 -8.58
C THR A 102 7.90 -9.66 -9.60
N GLN A 103 9.00 -10.16 -10.16
CA GLN A 103 9.02 -11.44 -10.88
C GLN A 103 10.01 -12.39 -10.22
N GLY A 104 9.60 -13.64 -9.99
CA GLY A 104 10.46 -14.67 -9.40
C GLY A 104 10.78 -14.51 -7.90
N ILE A 105 10.24 -13.48 -7.23
CA ILE A 105 10.46 -13.24 -5.80
C ILE A 105 9.45 -14.01 -4.94
N SER A 106 9.94 -14.68 -3.89
CA SER A 106 9.09 -15.38 -2.92
C SER A 106 8.32 -14.40 -2.01
N PRO A 107 7.18 -14.81 -1.45
CA PRO A 107 6.45 -14.00 -0.48
C PRO A 107 7.31 -13.55 0.71
N ALA A 108 8.10 -14.45 1.29
CA ALA A 108 9.00 -14.11 2.39
C ALA A 108 9.98 -12.98 2.03
N ARG A 109 10.63 -13.07 0.87
CA ARG A 109 11.57 -12.05 0.42
C ARG A 109 10.88 -10.73 0.07
N ALA A 110 9.69 -10.76 -0.53
CA ALA A 110 8.91 -9.54 -0.77
C ALA A 110 8.55 -8.85 0.55
N ARG A 111 8.13 -9.60 1.58
CA ARG A 111 7.88 -9.05 2.92
C ARG A 111 9.13 -8.40 3.51
N ASP A 112 10.29 -9.02 3.35
CA ASP A 112 11.55 -8.49 3.87
C ASP A 112 11.96 -7.19 3.14
N VAL A 113 11.75 -7.09 1.82
CA VAL A 113 11.98 -5.84 1.06
C VAL A 113 11.00 -4.74 1.47
N LEU A 114 9.78 -5.08 1.88
CA LEU A 114 8.77 -4.10 2.28
C LEU A 114 8.80 -3.74 3.78
N ALA A 115 9.65 -4.41 4.55
CA ALA A 115 9.69 -4.33 6.02
C ALA A 115 9.97 -2.92 6.58
N TRP A 116 10.57 -2.04 5.79
CA TRP A 116 10.94 -0.68 6.24
C TRP A 116 9.98 0.41 5.77
N ALA A 117 8.96 0.05 4.97
CA ALA A 117 8.02 1.02 4.43
C ALA A 117 7.25 1.74 5.55
N ASP A 118 7.16 3.06 5.44
CA ASP A 118 6.42 3.89 6.39
C ASP A 118 4.92 4.02 6.04
N GLN A 119 4.57 3.63 4.81
CA GLN A 119 3.22 3.72 4.24
C GLN A 119 2.79 2.37 3.69
N SER A 120 1.50 2.24 3.36
CA SER A 120 0.98 1.08 2.65
C SER A 120 1.65 0.92 1.29
N VAL A 121 2.13 -0.28 0.98
CA VAL A 121 2.70 -0.62 -0.32
C VAL A 121 1.90 -1.77 -0.92
N GLU A 122 1.59 -1.67 -2.20
CA GLU A 122 1.03 -2.79 -2.95
C GLU A 122 2.15 -3.73 -3.40
N TRP A 123 2.04 -5.02 -3.06
CA TRP A 123 2.91 -6.01 -3.64
C TRP A 123 2.18 -6.72 -4.78
N TRP A 124 2.73 -6.63 -5.98
CA TRP A 124 2.14 -7.20 -7.19
C TRP A 124 3.13 -8.17 -7.85
N PRO A 125 3.03 -9.49 -7.58
CA PRO A 125 3.77 -10.47 -8.35
C PRO A 125 3.18 -10.58 -9.75
N ILE A 126 4.03 -10.41 -10.76
CA ILE A 126 3.61 -10.36 -12.16
C ILE A 126 3.84 -11.67 -12.89
N THR A 127 3.06 -11.85 -13.94
CA THR A 127 3.11 -12.95 -14.89
C THR A 127 3.00 -12.40 -16.31
N GLU A 128 3.16 -13.26 -17.32
CA GLU A 128 2.93 -12.89 -18.72
C GLU A 128 1.52 -12.32 -18.99
N LYS A 129 0.54 -12.62 -18.13
CA LYS A 129 -0.84 -12.13 -18.25
C LYS A 129 -0.98 -10.63 -17.97
N ASP A 130 0.00 -10.04 -17.28
CA ASP A 130 -0.02 -8.63 -16.93
C ASP A 130 0.34 -7.72 -18.13
N ASN A 131 0.92 -8.28 -19.20
CA ASN A 131 1.11 -7.62 -20.49
C ASN A 131 1.09 -8.64 -21.65
N LEU A 132 -0.12 -9.06 -22.05
CA LEU A 132 -0.32 -10.11 -23.05
C LEU A 132 0.29 -9.78 -24.42
N GLU A 133 0.23 -8.51 -24.86
CA GLU A 133 0.76 -8.12 -26.17
C GLU A 133 2.30 -8.22 -26.18
N LEU A 134 2.97 -7.71 -25.16
CA LEU A 134 4.43 -7.86 -25.06
C LEU A 134 4.85 -9.32 -24.90
N ALA A 135 4.15 -10.09 -24.05
CA ALA A 135 4.43 -11.51 -23.90
C ALA A 135 4.35 -12.26 -25.24
N GLN A 136 3.32 -11.99 -26.03
CA GLN A 136 3.16 -12.61 -27.35
C GLN A 136 4.33 -12.27 -28.28
N LEU A 137 4.73 -11.00 -28.35
CA LEU A 137 5.85 -10.56 -29.20
C LEU A 137 7.18 -11.20 -28.78
N LEU A 138 7.41 -11.40 -27.48
CA LEU A 138 8.59 -12.09 -26.96
C LEU A 138 8.56 -13.58 -27.31
N HIS A 139 7.40 -14.24 -27.15
CA HIS A 139 7.22 -15.63 -27.53
C HIS A 139 7.42 -15.86 -29.03
N GLU A 140 6.94 -14.95 -29.88
CA GLU A 140 7.14 -14.99 -31.34
C GLU A 140 8.62 -14.86 -31.72
N ALA A 141 9.42 -14.13 -30.92
CA ALA A 141 10.88 -14.06 -31.06
C ALA A 141 11.62 -15.32 -30.55
N GLY A 142 10.90 -16.30 -30.00
CA GLY A 142 11.47 -17.49 -29.39
C GLY A 142 12.10 -17.24 -28.02
N CYS A 143 11.66 -16.20 -27.31
CA CYS A 143 12.06 -15.87 -25.94
C CYS A 143 11.05 -16.52 -24.99
N PRO A 144 11.33 -17.69 -24.38
CA PRO A 144 10.42 -18.30 -23.43
C PRO A 144 10.29 -17.44 -22.16
N THR A 145 9.25 -17.69 -21.35
CA THR A 145 8.91 -16.83 -20.19
C THR A 145 10.06 -16.68 -19.19
N GLU A 146 10.84 -17.73 -18.96
CA GLU A 146 12.04 -17.72 -18.12
C GLU A 146 13.17 -16.81 -18.65
N ASP A 147 13.13 -16.46 -19.94
CA ASP A 147 14.13 -15.66 -20.64
C ASP A 147 13.70 -14.21 -20.84
N PHE A 148 12.50 -13.81 -20.43
CA PHE A 148 12.05 -12.42 -20.54
C PHE A 148 13.03 -11.43 -19.89
N GLY A 149 13.70 -11.80 -18.78
CA GLY A 149 14.78 -10.98 -18.21
C GLY A 149 14.36 -9.53 -17.95
N PHE A 150 15.08 -8.55 -18.52
CA PHE A 150 14.78 -7.13 -18.35
C PHE A 150 13.39 -6.72 -18.87
N TRP A 151 12.78 -7.50 -19.77
CA TRP A 151 11.43 -7.23 -20.26
C TRP A 151 10.36 -7.23 -19.16
N TRP A 152 10.59 -7.95 -18.06
CA TRP A 152 9.66 -8.00 -16.91
C TRP A 152 9.32 -6.62 -16.34
N LYS A 153 10.20 -5.64 -16.56
CA LYS A 153 9.99 -4.23 -16.22
C LYS A 153 8.68 -3.64 -16.77
N TRP A 154 8.23 -4.17 -17.90
CA TRP A 154 7.11 -3.65 -18.66
C TRP A 154 5.82 -4.44 -18.45
N PHE A 155 5.75 -5.22 -17.37
CA PHE A 155 4.58 -5.99 -16.94
C PHE A 155 4.07 -5.45 -15.60
N PRO A 156 2.83 -4.91 -15.52
CA PRO A 156 2.10 -4.33 -16.65
C PRO A 156 2.80 -3.06 -17.18
N GLU A 157 2.32 -2.55 -18.31
CA GLU A 157 2.70 -1.23 -18.81
C GLU A 157 2.43 -0.14 -17.75
N ARG A 158 1.21 -0.15 -17.18
CA ARG A 158 0.73 0.81 -16.19
C ARG A 158 0.04 0.08 -15.05
N VAL A 159 0.40 0.40 -13.81
CA VAL A 159 -0.41 -0.04 -12.66
C VAL A 159 -1.67 0.81 -12.53
N ARG A 160 -1.61 2.10 -12.89
CA ARG A 160 -2.75 3.02 -12.90
C ARG A 160 -2.74 3.94 -14.11
N VAL A 161 -3.47 3.54 -15.16
CA VAL A 161 -3.54 4.29 -16.42
C VAL A 161 -4.03 5.74 -16.21
N ASN A 162 -4.97 5.98 -15.29
CA ASN A 162 -5.56 7.32 -15.10
C ASN A 162 -4.84 8.22 -14.09
N ALA A 163 -3.73 7.77 -13.50
CA ALA A 163 -2.96 8.54 -12.52
C ALA A 163 -1.56 8.86 -13.06
N PRO A 164 -0.87 9.88 -12.51
CA PRO A 164 0.56 10.04 -12.73
C PRO A 164 1.32 8.83 -12.17
N GLU A 165 2.37 8.39 -12.85
CA GLU A 165 3.13 7.19 -12.47
C GLU A 165 4.64 7.40 -12.67
N TRP A 166 5.42 7.10 -11.64
CA TRP A 166 6.87 6.88 -11.76
C TRP A 166 7.14 5.39 -11.79
N ILE A 167 7.97 4.98 -12.74
CA ILE A 167 8.41 3.61 -12.95
C ILE A 167 9.91 3.59 -12.70
N LEU A 168 10.36 2.84 -11.70
CA LEU A 168 11.76 2.73 -11.30
C LEU A 168 12.24 1.29 -11.31
N ASP A 169 13.53 1.11 -11.60
CA ASP A 169 14.24 -0.12 -11.30
C ASP A 169 14.46 -0.29 -9.79
N GLY A 170 14.65 -1.54 -9.36
CA GLY A 170 14.83 -1.92 -7.96
C GLY A 170 16.07 -1.31 -7.28
N ASP A 171 17.02 -0.81 -8.07
CA ASP A 171 18.29 -0.21 -7.63
C ASP A 171 18.29 1.33 -7.67
N MET A 172 17.10 1.95 -7.70
CA MET A 172 16.93 3.41 -7.72
C MET A 172 16.30 3.95 -6.44
N VAL A 173 16.96 4.93 -5.82
CA VAL A 173 16.52 5.58 -4.56
C VAL A 173 16.20 7.05 -4.80
N ILE A 174 15.04 7.50 -4.31
CA ILE A 174 14.63 8.91 -4.34
C ILE A 174 14.90 9.53 -2.96
N THR A 175 15.71 10.59 -2.89
CA THR A 175 16.13 11.23 -1.64
C THR A 175 15.49 12.60 -1.42
N ALA A 176 15.03 13.27 -2.48
CA ALA A 176 14.36 14.56 -2.39
C ALA A 176 13.20 14.68 -3.41
N ARG A 177 12.43 15.76 -3.29
CA ARG A 177 11.38 16.09 -4.26
C ARG A 177 12.01 16.86 -5.42
N PRO A 178 11.83 16.44 -6.67
CA PRO A 178 12.24 17.27 -7.81
C PRO A 178 11.36 18.53 -7.90
N ASP A 179 11.89 19.60 -8.52
CA ASP A 179 11.19 20.88 -8.68
C ASP A 179 9.84 20.75 -9.43
N TRP A 180 9.71 19.70 -10.26
CA TRP A 180 8.52 19.40 -11.05
C TRP A 180 7.53 18.44 -10.37
N PHE A 181 7.78 18.04 -9.10
CA PHE A 181 6.94 17.10 -8.36
C PHE A 181 5.47 17.53 -8.28
N GLU A 182 5.20 18.81 -8.00
CA GLU A 182 3.81 19.29 -7.83
C GLU A 182 3.01 19.25 -9.13
N ASP A 183 3.65 19.49 -10.27
CA ASP A 183 3.01 19.37 -11.58
C ASP A 183 2.79 17.91 -11.97
N TRP A 184 3.75 17.03 -11.65
CA TRP A 184 3.58 15.59 -11.83
C TRP A 184 2.43 15.05 -10.98
N LYS A 185 2.41 15.39 -9.68
CA LYS A 185 1.37 14.99 -8.73
C LYS A 185 -0.02 15.42 -9.20
N ALA A 186 -0.12 16.59 -9.82
CA ALA A 186 -1.36 17.11 -10.38
C ALA A 186 -1.71 16.58 -11.79
N GLY A 187 -0.84 15.75 -12.39
CA GLY A 187 -1.01 15.20 -13.73
C GLY A 187 -0.86 16.22 -14.86
N ARG A 188 -0.11 17.30 -14.62
CA ARG A 188 0.17 18.37 -15.60
C ARG A 188 1.60 18.33 -16.16
N ASP A 189 2.50 17.56 -15.53
CA ASP A 189 3.85 17.37 -16.06
C ASP A 189 3.83 16.53 -17.35
N GLN A 190 4.90 16.62 -18.12
CA GLN A 190 5.07 15.85 -19.35
C GLN A 190 5.72 14.48 -19.09
N VAL A 191 5.85 13.67 -20.15
CA VAL A 191 6.64 12.43 -20.05
C VAL A 191 8.09 12.80 -19.76
N ARG A 192 8.69 12.13 -18.77
CA ARG A 192 10.13 12.24 -18.50
C ARG A 192 10.78 10.87 -18.50
N VAL A 193 12.03 10.82 -18.95
CA VAL A 193 12.82 9.59 -19.01
C VAL A 193 14.23 9.91 -18.56
N SER A 194 14.85 9.07 -17.71
CA SER A 194 16.24 9.27 -17.28
C SER A 194 17.21 9.40 -18.45
N GLN A 195 18.33 10.07 -18.23
CA GLN A 195 19.46 10.10 -19.16
C GLN A 195 20.62 9.25 -18.68
N GLU A 196 21.41 8.79 -19.64
CA GLU A 196 22.74 8.25 -19.40
C GLU A 196 23.67 8.79 -20.52
N GLU A 197 24.45 9.83 -20.20
CA GLU A 197 25.28 10.53 -21.20
C GLU A 197 26.55 9.76 -21.58
N THR A 198 26.94 8.82 -20.71
CA THR A 198 28.18 8.03 -20.79
C THR A 198 27.99 6.70 -21.51
N THR A 199 26.76 6.32 -21.84
CA THR A 199 26.47 5.07 -22.54
C THR A 199 26.99 5.08 -23.98
N ASP A 200 27.60 3.96 -24.36
CA ASP A 200 27.93 3.69 -25.76
C ASP A 200 26.69 3.29 -26.57
N GLU A 201 26.81 3.30 -27.90
CA GLU A 201 25.73 2.93 -28.81
C GLU A 201 25.31 1.45 -28.68
N THR A 202 26.11 0.61 -28.01
CA THR A 202 25.85 -0.83 -27.88
C THR A 202 24.77 -1.14 -26.85
N SER A 203 24.51 -0.21 -25.92
CA SER A 203 23.47 -0.37 -24.89
C SER A 203 22.05 -0.41 -25.43
N TYR A 204 21.84 -0.04 -26.69
CA TYR A 204 20.53 -0.10 -27.35
C TYR A 204 20.35 -1.35 -28.23
N GLY A 205 21.34 -2.26 -28.23
CA GLY A 205 21.35 -3.44 -29.06
C GLY A 205 21.14 -3.12 -30.54
N GLU A 206 20.34 -3.94 -31.23
CA GLU A 206 20.08 -3.79 -32.66
C GLU A 206 19.26 -2.54 -33.02
N TYR A 207 18.64 -1.86 -32.04
CA TYR A 207 17.76 -0.71 -32.25
C TYR A 207 18.50 0.64 -32.21
N SER A 208 19.82 0.63 -32.01
CA SER A 208 20.64 1.84 -31.88
C SER A 208 20.48 2.85 -33.04
N SER A 209 20.26 2.37 -34.26
CA SER A 209 20.06 3.24 -35.44
C SER A 209 18.71 3.97 -35.48
N GLN A 210 17.75 3.60 -34.62
CA GLN A 210 16.42 4.23 -34.55
C GLN A 210 16.33 5.28 -33.45
N ILE A 211 17.40 5.45 -32.66
CA ILE A 211 17.40 6.28 -31.46
C ILE A 211 17.90 7.68 -31.78
N ASN A 212 17.21 8.67 -31.22
CA ASN A 212 17.74 10.01 -31.16
C ASN A 212 18.83 10.11 -30.09
N HIS A 213 20.08 9.93 -30.50
CA HIS A 213 21.27 9.99 -29.64
C HIS A 213 21.51 11.35 -28.99
N GLN A 214 20.81 12.42 -29.40
CA GLN A 214 20.89 13.72 -28.71
C GLN A 214 20.17 13.70 -27.37
N LEU A 215 19.13 12.88 -27.22
CA LEU A 215 18.35 12.80 -25.98
C LEU A 215 19.04 11.96 -24.90
N LYS A 216 19.90 11.02 -25.29
CA LYS A 216 20.65 10.12 -24.38
C LYS A 216 19.74 9.41 -23.35
N LEU A 217 18.57 8.96 -23.80
CA LEU A 217 17.56 8.39 -22.91
C LEU A 217 17.98 7.02 -22.36
N TYR A 218 17.67 6.82 -21.10
CA TYR A 218 17.79 5.59 -20.35
C TYR A 218 16.43 5.16 -19.80
N SER A 219 15.96 3.94 -20.08
CA SER A 219 14.61 3.48 -19.68
C SER A 219 14.47 3.19 -18.18
N GLY A 220 15.55 3.34 -17.40
CA GLY A 220 15.63 3.13 -15.94
C GLY A 220 14.49 3.72 -15.13
N LEU A 221 14.33 5.03 -15.25
CA LEU A 221 13.30 5.83 -14.61
C LEU A 221 12.42 6.48 -15.68
N ILE A 222 11.11 6.28 -15.56
CA ILE A 222 10.12 6.93 -16.43
C ILE A 222 9.07 7.61 -15.56
N SER A 223 8.78 8.88 -15.87
CA SER A 223 7.64 9.63 -15.34
C SER A 223 6.58 9.77 -16.41
N LEU A 224 5.36 9.32 -16.11
CA LEU A 224 4.23 9.33 -17.03
C LEU A 224 3.09 10.17 -16.46
N PRO A 225 2.50 11.09 -17.25
CA PRO A 225 1.23 11.69 -16.90
C PRO A 225 0.08 10.69 -17.02
N PRO A 226 -1.11 11.05 -16.50
CA PRO A 226 -2.33 10.29 -16.73
C PRO A 226 -2.55 9.97 -18.21
N LYS A 227 -2.96 8.74 -18.50
CA LYS A 227 -3.33 8.20 -19.81
C LYS A 227 -2.18 8.10 -20.83
N ALA A 228 -0.95 8.50 -20.48
CA ALA A 228 0.20 8.25 -21.33
C ALA A 228 0.50 6.75 -21.39
N THR A 229 0.50 6.20 -22.61
CA THR A 229 0.78 4.79 -22.90
C THR A 229 1.79 4.72 -24.04
N TYR A 230 2.72 3.79 -23.96
CA TYR A 230 3.79 3.55 -24.92
C TYR A 230 3.74 2.13 -25.52
N MET A 231 2.88 1.23 -25.01
CA MET A 231 2.86 -0.17 -25.46
C MET A 231 2.48 -0.30 -26.93
N LYS A 232 1.62 0.59 -27.44
CA LYS A 232 1.31 0.63 -28.88
C LYS A 232 2.58 0.86 -29.71
N GLN A 233 3.41 1.83 -29.32
CA GLN A 233 4.65 2.16 -30.01
C GLN A 233 5.67 1.01 -29.90
N VAL A 234 5.76 0.36 -28.75
CA VAL A 234 6.59 -0.84 -28.56
C VAL A 234 6.14 -1.96 -29.51
N ALA A 235 4.84 -2.23 -29.56
CA ALA A 235 4.29 -3.29 -30.40
C ALA A 235 4.46 -3.00 -31.89
N ASP A 236 4.19 -1.77 -32.33
CA ASP A 236 4.38 -1.35 -33.73
C ASP A 236 5.86 -1.46 -34.13
N LEU A 237 6.79 -1.09 -33.25
CA LEU A 237 8.22 -1.24 -33.48
C LEU A 237 8.64 -2.70 -33.61
N LEU A 238 8.23 -3.56 -32.67
CA LEU A 238 8.57 -4.99 -32.68
C LEU A 238 7.91 -5.74 -33.86
N LYS A 239 6.77 -5.29 -34.37
CA LYS A 239 6.17 -5.83 -35.60
C LYS A 239 6.94 -5.41 -36.85
N ALA A 240 7.42 -4.16 -36.90
CA ALA A 240 8.18 -3.64 -38.03
C ALA A 240 9.62 -4.15 -38.07
N LYS A 241 10.24 -4.31 -36.90
CA LYS A 241 11.58 -4.86 -36.71
C LYS A 241 11.51 -5.85 -35.55
N PRO A 242 11.21 -7.13 -35.85
CA PRO A 242 11.17 -8.17 -34.84
C PRO A 242 12.52 -8.36 -34.14
N LEU A 243 12.47 -8.80 -32.88
CA LEU A 243 13.65 -9.27 -32.18
C LEU A 243 14.28 -10.44 -32.93
N GLN A 244 15.59 -10.59 -32.78
CA GLN A 244 16.30 -11.76 -33.29
C GLN A 244 15.69 -13.09 -32.81
N ARG A 245 15.78 -14.13 -33.64
CA ARG A 245 15.30 -15.46 -33.29
C ARG A 245 16.09 -16.01 -32.09
N PHE A 246 15.39 -16.65 -31.16
CA PHE A 246 15.94 -17.15 -29.89
C PHE A 246 16.44 -16.01 -28.99
N HIS A 247 15.71 -14.89 -29.00
CA HIS A 247 15.99 -13.76 -28.12
C HIS A 247 16.00 -14.19 -26.65
N ASN A 248 16.94 -13.67 -25.88
CA ASN A 248 17.01 -13.87 -24.44
C ASN A 248 17.21 -12.50 -23.77
N GLY A 249 16.15 -12.02 -23.11
CA GLY A 249 16.10 -10.72 -22.46
C GLY A 249 16.99 -10.57 -21.23
N ARG A 250 17.73 -11.61 -20.82
CA ARG A 250 18.74 -11.53 -19.75
C ARG A 250 20.11 -11.10 -20.27
N ILE A 251 20.37 -11.34 -21.56
CA ILE A 251 21.68 -11.09 -22.20
C ILE A 251 21.60 -10.07 -23.33
N ASN A 252 20.46 -9.98 -24.01
CA ASN A 252 20.27 -9.09 -25.15
C ASN A 252 19.80 -7.71 -24.67
N ARG A 253 20.51 -6.65 -25.07
CA ARG A 253 20.21 -5.26 -24.73
C ARG A 253 19.10 -4.63 -25.59
N SER A 254 18.30 -5.44 -26.28
CA SER A 254 17.24 -4.96 -27.17
C SER A 254 16.10 -4.27 -26.41
N GLU A 255 15.86 -4.66 -25.16
CA GLU A 255 14.82 -4.06 -24.31
C GLU A 255 15.00 -2.54 -24.21
N GLN A 256 16.18 -2.09 -23.77
CA GLN A 256 16.55 -0.68 -23.68
C GLN A 256 16.30 0.06 -25.00
N GLY A 257 16.76 -0.51 -26.12
CA GLY A 257 16.65 0.14 -27.43
C GLY A 257 15.20 0.25 -27.92
N VAL A 258 14.40 -0.80 -27.73
CA VAL A 258 12.97 -0.81 -28.06
C VAL A 258 12.21 0.21 -27.23
N MET A 259 12.47 0.25 -25.92
CA MET A 259 11.79 1.15 -25.00
C MET A 259 12.14 2.60 -25.26
N VAL A 260 13.42 2.92 -25.44
CA VAL A 260 13.86 4.28 -25.78
C VAL A 260 13.26 4.73 -27.11
N THR A 261 13.25 3.85 -28.13
CA THR A 261 12.64 4.15 -29.44
C THR A 261 11.13 4.39 -29.32
N ALA A 262 10.42 3.63 -28.48
CA ALA A 262 9.00 3.86 -28.24
C ALA A 262 8.74 5.16 -27.46
N LEU A 263 9.53 5.45 -26.42
CA LEU A 263 9.34 6.60 -25.54
C LEU A 263 9.70 7.92 -26.22
N GLN A 264 10.69 7.96 -27.11
CA GLN A 264 11.01 9.19 -27.85
C GLN A 264 9.84 9.69 -28.72
N HIS A 265 8.90 8.81 -29.12
CA HIS A 265 7.67 9.20 -29.82
C HIS A 265 6.64 9.91 -28.92
N LEU A 266 6.88 9.97 -27.61
CA LEU A 266 6.09 10.72 -26.65
C LEU A 266 6.71 12.09 -26.33
N ASP A 267 7.71 12.53 -27.11
CA ASP A 267 8.45 13.78 -26.92
C ASP A 267 8.91 13.98 -25.47
N PRO A 268 9.69 13.03 -24.90
CA PRO A 268 10.00 13.03 -23.49
C PRO A 268 10.99 14.15 -23.14
N LEU A 269 10.81 14.75 -21.95
CA LEU A 269 11.83 15.60 -21.36
C LEU A 269 12.84 14.74 -20.59
N PRO A 270 14.13 14.76 -20.95
CA PRO A 270 15.10 13.93 -20.26
C PRO A 270 15.34 14.38 -18.81
N ILE A 271 15.52 13.42 -17.89
CA ILE A 271 15.96 13.67 -16.51
C ILE A 271 17.48 13.56 -16.49
N PRO A 272 18.21 14.67 -16.28
CA PRO A 272 19.65 14.69 -16.45
C PRO A 272 20.40 13.99 -15.31
N LEU A 273 21.62 13.54 -15.59
CA LEU A 273 22.49 12.88 -14.60
C LEU A 273 22.85 13.77 -13.40
N HIS A 274 22.77 15.10 -13.49
CA HIS A 274 22.98 15.96 -12.32
C HIS A 274 21.78 16.00 -11.36
N GLU A 275 20.61 15.56 -11.82
CA GLU A 275 19.39 15.40 -11.02
C GLU A 275 19.28 13.96 -10.46
N PHE A 276 19.67 12.98 -11.27
CA PHE A 276 19.60 11.55 -10.94
C PHE A 276 20.89 10.81 -11.36
N PRO A 277 22.01 11.02 -10.65
CA PRO A 277 23.32 10.46 -11.00
C PRO A 277 23.39 8.94 -10.85
N PHE A 278 24.37 8.36 -11.56
CA PHE A 278 24.66 6.93 -11.51
C PHE A 278 25.82 6.66 -10.55
N ALA A 279 25.67 5.66 -9.71
CA ALA A 279 26.72 5.07 -8.88
C ALA A 279 27.11 3.72 -9.47
N PHE A 280 28.23 3.65 -10.18
CA PHE A 280 28.77 2.39 -10.68
C PHE A 280 29.64 1.71 -9.61
N PRO A 281 29.49 0.39 -9.40
CA PRO A 281 30.28 -0.33 -8.40
C PRO A 281 31.77 -0.28 -8.76
N GLY A 282 32.59 0.09 -7.78
CA GLY A 282 34.05 0.24 -7.93
C GLY A 282 34.49 1.57 -8.54
N ALA A 283 33.57 2.45 -8.93
CA ALA A 283 33.90 3.84 -9.21
C ALA A 283 34.24 4.57 -7.89
N THR A 284 35.07 5.61 -7.98
CA THR A 284 35.41 6.47 -6.83
C THR A 284 34.44 7.62 -6.65
N GLU A 285 33.68 7.96 -7.70
CA GLU A 285 32.73 9.08 -7.72
C GLU A 285 31.44 8.68 -8.44
N PHE A 286 30.35 9.36 -8.11
CA PHE A 286 29.09 9.31 -8.85
C PHE A 286 29.26 9.97 -10.24
N ASP A 287 28.57 9.43 -11.23
CA ASP A 287 28.47 10.02 -12.58
C ASP A 287 27.32 11.04 -12.62
N PHE A 288 27.71 12.33 -12.61
CA PHE A 288 26.81 13.48 -12.73
C PHE A 288 26.66 13.96 -14.19
N GLY A 289 27.14 13.18 -15.16
CA GLY A 289 27.22 13.56 -16.56
C GLY A 289 28.16 14.75 -16.82
N LYS A 290 28.10 15.31 -18.02
CA LYS A 290 29.01 16.36 -18.50
C LYS A 290 28.89 17.68 -17.74
N SER A 291 27.71 17.95 -17.18
CA SER A 291 27.48 19.18 -16.42
C SER A 291 28.16 19.19 -15.04
N ASN A 292 28.38 18.01 -14.44
CA ASN A 292 28.91 17.82 -13.09
C ASN A 292 28.27 18.74 -12.02
N ILE A 293 26.99 19.08 -12.20
CA ILE A 293 26.20 19.85 -11.26
C ILE A 293 25.76 18.90 -10.13
N ARG A 294 25.83 19.33 -8.86
CA ARG A 294 25.60 18.46 -7.68
C ARG A 294 24.54 18.99 -6.71
N ASP A 295 24.01 20.19 -6.92
CA ASP A 295 23.10 20.89 -6.01
C ASP A 295 21.62 20.56 -6.25
N ARG A 296 21.30 19.77 -7.28
CA ARG A 296 19.93 19.43 -7.70
C ARG A 296 19.60 17.94 -7.62
N VAL A 297 20.45 17.18 -6.96
CA VAL A 297 20.29 15.73 -6.85
C VAL A 297 19.07 15.41 -6.00
N TRP A 298 18.13 14.68 -6.58
CA TRP A 298 16.92 14.24 -5.87
C TRP A 298 16.76 12.73 -5.83
N GLY A 299 17.67 11.98 -6.46
CA GLY A 299 17.77 10.54 -6.32
C GLY A 299 19.07 10.00 -6.90
N TYR A 300 19.25 8.68 -6.80
CA TYR A 300 20.46 7.98 -7.22
C TYR A 300 20.09 6.67 -7.91
N HIS A 301 20.82 6.33 -8.97
CA HIS A 301 20.79 5.00 -9.56
C HIS A 301 22.03 4.22 -9.13
N PHE A 302 21.86 3.16 -8.34
CA PHE A 302 22.96 2.27 -7.95
C PHE A 302 23.16 1.19 -9.00
N ALA A 303 23.60 1.58 -10.19
CA ALA A 303 23.75 0.71 -11.34
C ALA A 303 24.43 -0.61 -11.00
N ARG A 304 23.91 -1.72 -11.53
CA ARG A 304 24.41 -3.10 -11.32
C ARG A 304 24.30 -3.62 -9.88
N SER A 305 23.58 -2.95 -8.98
CA SER A 305 23.32 -3.50 -7.64
C SER A 305 22.60 -4.85 -7.67
N PHE A 306 21.90 -5.15 -8.77
CA PHE A 306 21.29 -6.47 -8.98
C PHE A 306 22.32 -7.62 -9.10
N VAL A 307 23.59 -7.34 -9.40
CA VAL A 307 24.67 -8.34 -9.57
C VAL A 307 25.74 -8.26 -8.48
N VAL A 308 26.04 -7.05 -8.02
CA VAL A 308 27.17 -6.80 -7.13
C VAL A 308 26.82 -5.72 -6.12
N ARG A 309 27.37 -5.85 -4.92
CA ARG A 309 27.25 -4.83 -3.87
C ARG A 309 27.77 -3.47 -4.37
N ASN A 310 27.09 -2.40 -3.97
CA ASN A 310 27.43 -1.04 -4.39
C ASN A 310 27.88 -0.21 -3.17
N GLU A 311 29.17 0.08 -3.07
CA GLU A 311 29.73 0.77 -1.90
C GLU A 311 29.19 2.20 -1.74
N HIS A 312 28.85 2.88 -2.84
CA HIS A 312 28.22 4.21 -2.77
C HIS A 312 26.87 4.20 -2.04
N PHE A 313 26.12 3.10 -2.15
CA PHE A 313 24.87 2.95 -1.40
C PHE A 313 25.16 2.94 0.10
N HIS A 314 26.14 2.16 0.54
CA HIS A 314 26.53 2.08 1.94
C HIS A 314 27.12 3.39 2.46
N GLU A 315 27.93 4.07 1.66
CA GLU A 315 28.44 5.41 2.00
C GLU A 315 27.30 6.40 2.28
N LEU A 316 26.25 6.41 1.44
CA LEU A 316 25.10 7.29 1.64
C LEU A 316 24.22 6.87 2.83
N VAL A 317 24.11 5.57 3.10
CA VAL A 317 23.44 5.06 4.31
C VAL A 317 24.21 5.47 5.58
N ASP A 318 25.54 5.29 5.60
CA ASP A 318 26.39 5.61 6.75
C ASP A 318 26.41 7.11 7.05
N ARG A 319 26.27 7.95 6.02
CA ARG A 319 26.10 9.40 6.14
C ARG A 319 24.70 9.83 6.59
N GLY A 320 23.72 8.93 6.53
CA GLY A 320 22.32 9.23 6.83
C GLY A 320 21.56 9.93 5.69
N ASP A 321 22.11 9.97 4.48
CA ASP A 321 21.45 10.52 3.29
C ASP A 321 20.37 9.58 2.75
N ILE A 322 20.50 8.27 3.02
CA ILE A 322 19.51 7.24 2.71
C ILE A 322 19.10 6.53 3.99
N TYR A 323 17.79 6.44 4.22
CA TYR A 323 17.25 5.73 5.38
C TYR A 323 17.53 4.22 5.33
N SER A 324 17.97 3.68 6.46
CA SER A 324 18.15 2.25 6.70
C SER A 324 17.73 1.91 8.13
N GLU A 325 17.12 0.74 8.33
CA GLU A 325 16.61 0.29 9.64
C GLU A 325 17.10 -1.12 9.95
N VAL A 326 18.02 -1.27 10.89
CA VAL A 326 18.63 -2.59 11.13
C VAL A 326 17.63 -3.58 11.74
N ASN A 327 16.68 -3.12 12.56
CA ASN A 327 15.74 -4.00 13.26
C ASN A 327 14.35 -3.34 13.46
N PRO A 328 13.48 -3.32 12.44
CA PRO A 328 12.13 -2.79 12.60
C PRO A 328 11.36 -3.63 13.63
N THR A 329 10.59 -2.97 14.51
CA THR A 329 9.66 -3.69 15.40
C THR A 329 8.65 -4.49 14.57
N PRO A 330 8.07 -5.59 15.10
CA PRO A 330 7.08 -6.39 14.36
C PRO A 330 5.96 -5.55 13.73
N ILE A 331 5.49 -4.52 14.43
CA ILE A 331 4.43 -3.63 13.94
C ILE A 331 4.90 -2.76 12.77
N ASN A 332 6.16 -2.32 12.80
CA ASN A 332 6.76 -1.54 11.72
C ASN A 332 7.07 -2.43 10.51
N LYS A 333 7.57 -3.65 10.75
CA LYS A 333 7.84 -4.66 9.72
C LYS A 333 6.64 -4.93 8.81
N TYR A 334 5.43 -4.95 9.37
CA TYR A 334 4.20 -5.19 8.61
C TYR A 334 3.39 -3.92 8.32
N ARG A 335 3.98 -2.72 8.46
CA ARG A 335 3.27 -1.45 8.21
C ARG A 335 2.78 -1.31 6.78
N TRP A 336 3.51 -1.86 5.81
CA TRP A 336 3.13 -1.89 4.40
C TRP A 336 1.79 -2.61 4.12
N LEU A 337 1.34 -3.49 5.02
CA LEU A 337 0.04 -4.16 4.99
C LEU A 337 -1.11 -3.30 5.53
N SER A 338 -0.86 -2.06 5.93
CA SER A 338 -1.92 -1.22 6.53
C SER A 338 -3.06 -0.97 5.52
N GLY A 339 -4.28 -1.34 5.92
CA GLY A 339 -5.51 -1.07 5.17
C GLY A 339 -6.18 0.26 5.55
N GLY A 340 -5.51 1.15 6.29
CA GLY A 340 -6.10 2.42 6.79
C GLY A 340 -5.71 3.68 6.04
N SER A 341 -4.79 3.57 5.08
CA SER A 341 -4.18 4.66 4.31
C SER A 341 -4.19 4.31 2.83
N GLY A 342 -4.25 5.33 1.96
CA GLY A 342 -4.25 5.16 0.51
C GLY A 342 -5.53 4.51 -0.03
N GLN A 343 -5.40 3.71 -1.10
CA GLN A 343 -6.54 3.21 -1.87
C GLN A 343 -7.20 1.93 -1.32
N TRP A 344 -6.54 1.26 -0.38
CA TRP A 344 -7.03 0.04 0.27
C TRP A 344 -7.87 0.30 1.50
N GLY A 345 -7.89 1.55 1.95
CA GLY A 345 -8.51 1.97 3.19
C GLY A 345 -9.41 3.17 3.01
N ILE A 346 -10.37 3.28 3.92
CA ILE A 346 -10.92 4.59 4.26
C ILE A 346 -10.00 5.17 5.34
N PRO A 347 -9.52 6.43 5.18
CA PRO A 347 -8.76 7.10 6.23
C PRO A 347 -9.46 6.99 7.59
N GLY A 348 -8.72 6.47 8.59
CA GLY A 348 -9.21 6.24 9.94
C GLY A 348 -9.85 4.86 10.20
N TRP A 349 -9.78 3.92 9.25
CA TRP A 349 -10.30 2.55 9.43
C TRP A 349 -9.23 1.50 9.75
N GLY A 350 -7.96 1.81 9.52
CA GLY A 350 -6.87 0.90 9.90
C GLY A 350 -6.60 0.96 11.40
N MET A 351 -6.30 -0.19 11.99
CA MET A 351 -5.84 -0.25 13.37
C MET A 351 -4.54 0.53 13.53
N LYS A 352 -4.52 1.46 14.50
CA LYS A 352 -3.33 2.25 14.84
C LYS A 352 -2.24 1.35 15.40
N ASN A 353 -0.98 1.76 15.27
CA ASN A 353 0.16 1.01 15.81
C ASN A 353 0.02 0.76 17.32
N THR A 354 -0.44 1.76 18.09
CA THR A 354 -0.65 1.61 19.54
C THR A 354 -1.68 0.53 19.87
N LEU A 355 -2.74 0.40 19.07
CA LEU A 355 -3.74 -0.65 19.23
C LEU A 355 -3.19 -2.02 18.80
N LEU A 356 -2.43 -2.09 17.70
CA LEU A 356 -1.76 -3.32 17.29
C LEU A 356 -0.79 -3.83 18.36
N ASP A 357 -0.07 -2.93 19.06
CA ASP A 357 0.78 -3.27 20.20
C ASP A 357 -0.05 -3.90 21.33
N VAL A 358 -1.20 -3.30 21.66
CA VAL A 358 -2.11 -3.84 22.68
C VAL A 358 -2.56 -5.26 22.33
N PHE A 359 -2.96 -5.50 21.08
CA PHE A 359 -3.34 -6.83 20.59
C PHE A 359 -2.18 -7.81 20.71
N ARG A 360 -1.00 -7.45 20.18
CA ARG A 360 0.20 -8.29 20.21
C ARG A 360 0.61 -8.66 21.63
N GLU A 361 0.71 -7.68 22.52
CA GLU A 361 1.20 -7.86 23.89
C GLU A 361 0.24 -8.71 24.74
N ASN A 362 -1.06 -8.65 24.46
CA ASN A 362 -2.05 -9.47 25.13
C ASN A 362 -2.25 -10.85 24.52
N ALA A 363 -1.94 -11.02 23.22
CA ALA A 363 -2.03 -12.31 22.54
C ALA A 363 -0.75 -13.14 22.71
N LYS A 364 0.43 -12.52 22.80
CA LYS A 364 1.72 -13.25 22.86
C LYS A 364 1.87 -14.18 24.06
N VAL A 365 1.13 -13.95 25.15
CA VAL A 365 1.18 -14.80 26.35
C VAL A 365 0.62 -16.20 26.09
N TYR A 366 -0.12 -16.36 24.99
CA TYR A 366 -0.66 -17.63 24.52
C TYR A 366 0.27 -18.36 23.55
N ALA A 367 1.47 -17.83 23.27
CA ALA A 367 2.45 -18.48 22.40
C ALA A 367 3.32 -19.51 23.17
N PRO A 368 3.67 -20.65 22.55
CA PRO A 368 3.14 -21.14 21.29
C PRO A 368 1.70 -21.62 21.46
N GLY A 369 0.82 -21.22 20.55
CA GLY A 369 -0.61 -21.53 20.63
C GLY A 369 -1.35 -21.04 19.39
N THR A 370 -2.67 -21.14 19.43
CA THR A 370 -3.54 -20.87 18.29
C THR A 370 -4.33 -19.57 18.47
N ALA A 371 -4.40 -18.78 17.40
CA ALA A 371 -5.16 -17.54 17.37
C ALA A 371 -6.22 -17.58 16.27
N LEU A 372 -7.41 -17.04 16.55
CA LEU A 372 -8.42 -16.71 15.55
C LEU A 372 -8.49 -15.20 15.39
N GLU A 373 -8.29 -14.69 14.18
CA GLU A 373 -8.57 -13.30 13.82
C GLU A 373 -9.88 -13.24 13.01
N LEU A 374 -10.81 -12.38 13.41
CA LEU A 374 -12.00 -12.04 12.63
C LEU A 374 -11.85 -10.60 12.10
N GLY A 375 -11.70 -10.45 10.79
CA GLY A 375 -11.43 -9.17 10.11
C GLY A 375 -10.01 -9.06 9.55
N THR A 376 -9.66 -9.89 8.56
CA THR A 376 -8.30 -9.97 8.00
C THR A 376 -7.83 -8.68 7.32
N SER A 377 -8.69 -8.01 6.53
CA SER A 377 -8.26 -6.94 5.62
C SER A 377 -7.08 -7.39 4.72
N ARG A 378 -5.93 -6.72 4.79
CA ARG A 378 -4.69 -7.12 4.07
C ARG A 378 -3.76 -8.02 4.89
N GLY A 379 -4.14 -8.38 6.11
CA GLY A 379 -3.41 -9.35 6.95
C GLY A 379 -2.43 -8.75 7.96
N ARG A 380 -2.51 -7.44 8.26
CA ARG A 380 -1.52 -6.80 9.14
C ARG A 380 -1.51 -7.38 10.56
N LEU A 381 -2.67 -7.51 11.20
CA LEU A 381 -2.76 -8.06 12.55
C LEU A 381 -2.42 -9.56 12.56
N ALA A 382 -2.94 -10.35 11.61
CA ALA A 382 -2.48 -11.74 11.39
C ALA A 382 -0.95 -11.89 11.34
N ALA A 383 -0.27 -11.08 10.52
CA ALA A 383 1.19 -11.12 10.42
C ALA A 383 1.88 -10.82 11.75
N VAL A 384 1.40 -9.81 12.48
CA VAL A 384 1.92 -9.41 13.79
C VAL A 384 1.70 -10.51 14.85
N LEU A 385 0.55 -11.19 14.82
CA LEU A 385 0.26 -12.32 15.72
C LEU A 385 1.14 -13.54 15.40
N ALA A 386 1.34 -13.85 14.12
CA ALA A 386 2.24 -14.93 13.70
C ALA A 386 3.69 -14.67 14.10
N ASP A 387 4.16 -13.43 13.94
CA ASP A 387 5.50 -13.00 14.37
C ASP A 387 5.68 -13.06 15.90
N ALA A 388 4.58 -12.99 16.66
CA ALA A 388 4.56 -13.23 18.10
C ALA A 388 4.58 -14.72 18.49
N GLY A 389 4.66 -15.65 17.52
CA GLY A 389 4.76 -17.09 17.75
C GLY A 389 3.43 -17.84 17.83
N LEU A 390 2.34 -17.26 17.31
CA LEU A 390 1.02 -17.89 17.25
C LEU A 390 0.75 -18.52 15.88
N SER A 391 0.07 -19.67 15.86
CA SER A 391 -0.53 -20.22 14.64
C SER A 391 -1.89 -19.56 14.40
N VAL A 392 -2.01 -18.73 13.37
CA VAL A 392 -3.17 -17.86 13.17
C VAL A 392 -4.13 -18.45 12.15
N THR A 393 -5.42 -18.50 12.45
CA THR A 393 -6.48 -18.56 11.44
C THR A 393 -7.11 -17.19 11.32
N THR A 394 -7.12 -16.60 10.14
CA THR A 394 -7.72 -15.29 9.90
C THR A 394 -8.88 -15.41 8.92
N VAL A 395 -10.00 -14.76 9.24
CA VAL A 395 -11.26 -14.89 8.51
C VAL A 395 -11.74 -13.52 8.04
N ASP A 396 -12.04 -13.44 6.75
CA ASP A 396 -12.66 -12.27 6.12
C ASP A 396 -13.56 -12.73 4.97
N HIS A 397 -14.59 -11.96 4.66
CA HIS A 397 -15.51 -12.29 3.56
C HIS A 397 -14.86 -12.12 2.18
N GLN A 398 -13.68 -11.48 2.12
CA GLN A 398 -12.91 -11.29 0.91
C GLN A 398 -11.41 -11.36 1.17
N ASP A 399 -10.66 -12.01 0.26
CA ASP A 399 -9.21 -11.88 0.20
C ASP A 399 -8.80 -10.59 -0.52
N ARG A 400 -8.23 -9.63 0.23
CA ARG A 400 -7.68 -8.36 -0.30
C ARG A 400 -6.16 -8.45 -0.52
N GLY A 401 -5.68 -9.64 -0.92
CA GLY A 401 -4.27 -9.97 -1.09
C GLY A 401 -3.62 -10.60 0.14
N ALA A 402 -4.35 -10.78 1.23
CA ALA A 402 -3.85 -11.38 2.47
C ALA A 402 -3.34 -12.82 2.25
N GLY A 403 -4.02 -13.63 1.43
CA GLY A 403 -3.59 -14.99 1.14
C GLY A 403 -2.19 -15.06 0.54
N LEU A 404 -1.87 -14.14 -0.36
CA LEU A 404 -0.55 -14.00 -0.95
C LEU A 404 0.45 -13.37 0.04
N ASN A 405 0.07 -12.25 0.66
CA ASN A 405 0.93 -11.48 1.57
C ASN A 405 1.43 -12.31 2.75
N LEU A 406 0.59 -13.20 3.26
CA LEU A 406 0.86 -14.02 4.46
C LEU A 406 1.39 -15.41 4.14
N LYS A 407 1.52 -15.76 2.85
CA LYS A 407 2.03 -17.06 2.43
C LYS A 407 3.41 -17.33 3.07
N ASP A 408 3.62 -18.56 3.53
CA ASP A 408 4.82 -19.01 4.25
C ASP A 408 4.98 -18.45 5.68
N LEU A 409 4.00 -17.69 6.20
CA LEU A 409 3.83 -17.49 7.65
C LEU A 409 2.94 -18.60 8.21
N ASP A 410 2.95 -18.76 9.54
CA ASP A 410 2.01 -19.65 10.24
C ASP A 410 0.61 -19.02 10.33
N VAL A 411 0.03 -18.74 9.15
CA VAL A 411 -1.28 -18.12 8.98
C VAL A 411 -2.10 -18.87 7.94
N LYS A 412 -3.31 -19.27 8.34
CA LYS A 412 -4.37 -19.78 7.47
C LYS A 412 -5.37 -18.66 7.17
N VAL A 413 -5.45 -18.24 5.92
CA VAL A 413 -6.46 -17.27 5.45
C VAL A 413 -7.71 -18.03 5.01
N VAL A 414 -8.87 -17.67 5.55
CA VAL A 414 -10.18 -18.26 5.25
C VAL A 414 -11.10 -17.19 4.69
N ILE A 415 -11.61 -17.42 3.48
CA ILE A 415 -12.60 -16.53 2.84
C ILE A 415 -13.99 -17.01 3.24
N ASP A 416 -14.57 -16.40 4.27
CA ASP A 416 -15.91 -16.73 4.79
C ASP A 416 -16.51 -15.54 5.58
N GLU A 417 -17.83 -15.53 5.73
CA GLU A 417 -18.49 -14.62 6.66
C GLU A 417 -18.21 -15.09 8.10
N ALA A 418 -17.81 -14.16 8.99
CA ALA A 418 -17.37 -14.50 10.34
C ALA A 418 -18.37 -15.37 11.12
N LEU A 419 -19.66 -15.07 11.03
CA LEU A 419 -20.71 -15.88 11.67
C LEU A 419 -20.81 -17.29 11.09
N ASN A 420 -20.74 -17.41 9.76
CA ASN A 420 -20.82 -18.71 9.09
C ASN A 420 -19.62 -19.59 9.47
N PHE A 421 -18.42 -19.00 9.49
CA PHE A 421 -17.22 -19.69 9.94
C PHE A 421 -17.36 -20.21 11.39
N LEU A 422 -17.79 -19.35 12.31
CA LEU A 422 -17.96 -19.72 13.73
C LEU A 422 -18.99 -20.85 13.93
N VAL A 423 -20.07 -20.85 13.16
CA VAL A 423 -21.10 -21.91 13.19
C VAL A 423 -20.54 -23.26 12.77
N ASN A 424 -19.73 -23.28 11.70
CA ASN A 424 -19.30 -24.52 11.04
C ASN A 424 -17.96 -25.06 11.57
N THR A 425 -17.11 -24.21 12.13
CA THR A 425 -15.83 -24.65 12.69
C THR A 425 -16.03 -25.39 14.01
N THR A 426 -15.26 -26.47 14.21
CA THR A 426 -15.14 -27.18 15.50
C THR A 426 -13.82 -26.86 16.21
N GLN A 427 -12.95 -26.08 15.58
CA GLN A 427 -11.65 -25.70 16.14
C GLN A 427 -11.84 -24.70 17.29
N SER A 428 -11.11 -24.92 18.38
CA SER A 428 -11.00 -23.98 19.49
C SER A 428 -9.62 -23.30 19.47
N TYR A 429 -9.55 -22.10 20.02
CA TYR A 429 -8.41 -21.20 19.95
C TYR A 429 -8.01 -20.69 21.33
N ASP A 430 -6.72 -20.45 21.54
CA ASP A 430 -6.19 -19.92 22.81
C ASP A 430 -6.48 -18.41 22.94
N VAL A 431 -6.50 -17.70 21.82
CA VAL A 431 -6.89 -16.30 21.75
C VAL A 431 -7.74 -16.00 20.52
N ILE A 432 -8.79 -15.19 20.68
CA ILE A 432 -9.61 -14.70 19.58
C ILE A 432 -9.48 -13.18 19.50
N CYS A 433 -8.98 -12.67 18.38
CA CYS A 433 -8.81 -11.24 18.09
C CYS A 433 -9.88 -10.79 17.10
N ILE A 434 -10.62 -9.72 17.40
CA ILE A 434 -11.75 -9.28 16.58
C ILE A 434 -11.60 -7.79 16.23
N ASP A 435 -11.56 -7.51 14.92
CA ASP A 435 -11.63 -6.16 14.35
C ASP A 435 -12.60 -6.14 13.16
N LEU A 436 -13.90 -6.24 13.48
CA LEU A 436 -14.96 -6.28 12.48
C LEU A 436 -15.63 -4.91 12.32
N HIS A 437 -16.02 -4.63 11.07
CA HIS A 437 -17.03 -3.62 10.75
C HIS A 437 -18.44 -4.21 10.91
N GLU A 438 -19.48 -3.39 11.05
CA GLU A 438 -20.86 -3.82 11.33
C GLU A 438 -21.06 -4.35 12.76
N ASN A 439 -20.52 -3.59 13.72
CA ASN A 439 -20.62 -3.70 15.17
C ASN A 439 -22.02 -3.32 15.72
N SER A 440 -23.09 -3.85 15.10
CA SER A 440 -24.46 -3.69 15.61
C SER A 440 -24.74 -4.63 16.80
N ILE A 441 -25.75 -4.30 17.61
CA ILE A 441 -26.19 -5.16 18.72
C ILE A 441 -26.63 -6.54 18.19
N GLU A 442 -27.34 -6.57 17.06
CA GLU A 442 -27.84 -7.78 16.44
C GLU A 442 -26.71 -8.66 15.93
N THR A 443 -25.65 -8.07 15.35
CA THR A 443 -24.45 -8.79 14.90
C THR A 443 -23.79 -9.48 16.10
N TRP A 444 -23.53 -8.74 17.17
CA TRP A 444 -22.84 -9.29 18.35
C TRP A 444 -23.67 -10.33 19.09
N LYS A 445 -24.99 -10.18 19.16
CA LYS A 445 -25.89 -11.23 19.70
C LYS A 445 -25.79 -12.54 18.93
N LYS A 446 -25.50 -12.51 17.63
CA LYS A 446 -25.30 -13.72 16.83
C LYS A 446 -23.90 -14.30 17.03
N LEU A 447 -22.85 -13.46 16.96
CA LEU A 447 -21.47 -13.90 17.13
C LEU A 447 -21.22 -14.49 18.53
N TRP A 448 -21.74 -13.83 19.58
CA TRP A 448 -21.53 -14.24 20.98
C TRP A 448 -22.13 -15.60 21.33
N ARG A 449 -23.09 -16.10 20.55
CA ARG A 449 -23.62 -17.47 20.73
C ARG A 449 -22.57 -18.55 20.48
N TYR A 450 -21.58 -18.26 19.63
CA TYR A 450 -20.60 -19.25 19.16
C TYR A 450 -19.19 -18.94 19.66
N LEU A 451 -18.83 -17.66 19.82
CA LEU A 451 -17.48 -17.24 20.25
C LEU A 451 -16.97 -17.95 21.52
N PRO A 452 -17.74 -18.02 22.64
CA PRO A 452 -17.33 -18.75 23.84
C PRO A 452 -16.96 -20.22 23.62
N GLU A 453 -17.65 -20.90 22.70
CA GLU A 453 -17.43 -22.31 22.41
C GLU A 453 -16.21 -22.56 21.52
N ARG A 454 -15.62 -21.49 20.96
CA ARG A 454 -14.39 -21.56 20.15
C ARG A 454 -13.18 -21.11 20.94
N LEU A 455 -13.33 -20.85 22.24
CA LEU A 455 -12.24 -20.45 23.12
C LEU A 455 -11.81 -21.62 24.02
N ASN A 456 -10.51 -21.91 24.04
CA ASN A 456 -9.93 -22.88 24.96
C ASN A 456 -10.08 -22.42 26.41
N ILE A 457 -10.06 -23.38 27.33
CA ILE A 457 -10.03 -23.09 28.78
C ILE A 457 -8.76 -22.29 29.09
N GLY A 458 -8.92 -21.14 29.76
CA GLY A 458 -7.82 -20.22 30.06
C GLY A 458 -7.51 -19.20 28.95
N GLY A 459 -8.21 -19.27 27.81
CA GLY A 459 -8.04 -18.33 26.69
C GLY A 459 -8.65 -16.95 26.92
N ALA A 460 -8.45 -16.05 25.95
CA ALA A 460 -9.06 -14.71 25.95
C ALA A 460 -9.66 -14.31 24.59
N ILE A 461 -10.65 -13.42 24.64
CA ILE A 461 -11.18 -12.71 23.46
C ILE A 461 -10.76 -11.25 23.55
N ILE A 462 -10.04 -10.75 22.56
CA ILE A 462 -9.57 -9.36 22.45
C ILE A 462 -10.36 -8.68 21.34
N ILE A 463 -11.09 -7.61 21.67
CA ILE A 463 -12.07 -6.99 20.78
C ILE A 463 -11.74 -5.50 20.62
N ASN A 464 -11.59 -5.07 19.36
CA ASN A 464 -11.50 -3.66 19.01
C ASN A 464 -12.90 -3.01 18.98
N ASN A 465 -12.99 -1.68 18.87
CA ASN A 465 -14.25 -0.99 18.62
C ASN A 465 -15.23 -0.94 19.80
N LEU A 466 -14.75 -1.02 21.06
CA LEU A 466 -15.59 -0.93 22.28
C LEU A 466 -16.43 0.36 22.30
N TYR A 467 -15.78 1.52 22.14
CA TYR A 467 -16.43 2.83 22.18
C TYR A 467 -16.59 3.45 20.79
N LEU A 468 -16.69 2.62 19.75
CA LEU A 468 -16.81 3.12 18.38
C LEU A 468 -18.04 4.04 18.22
N ALA A 469 -19.14 3.75 18.94
CA ALA A 469 -20.34 4.58 18.96
C ALA A 469 -20.17 5.99 19.55
N GLU A 470 -19.09 6.28 20.25
CA GLU A 470 -18.78 7.65 20.71
C GLU A 470 -18.29 8.53 19.56
N LEU A 471 -17.75 7.92 18.50
CA LEU A 471 -17.47 8.62 17.26
C LEU A 471 -18.78 8.91 16.54
N GLU A 472 -19.02 10.18 16.26
CA GLU A 472 -20.28 10.68 15.71
C GLU A 472 -20.73 9.94 14.43
N ILE A 473 -19.77 9.58 13.58
CA ILE A 473 -20.01 8.86 12.32
C ILE A 473 -20.44 7.40 12.53
N TRP A 474 -20.21 6.85 13.73
CA TRP A 474 -20.36 5.45 14.09
C TRP A 474 -21.32 5.20 15.25
N HIS A 475 -22.11 6.18 15.67
CA HIS A 475 -23.03 6.07 16.82
C HIS A 475 -24.03 4.89 16.81
N HIS A 476 -24.17 4.16 15.70
CA HIS A 476 -24.97 2.94 15.59
C HIS A 476 -24.19 1.65 15.94
N GLU A 477 -22.86 1.72 15.97
CA GLU A 477 -21.92 0.63 16.24
C GLU A 477 -21.75 0.41 17.75
N LYS A 478 -22.82 -0.01 18.42
CA LYS A 478 -22.91 -0.16 19.88
C LYS A 478 -22.74 -1.59 20.38
N GLY A 479 -22.51 -2.55 19.49
CA GLY A 479 -22.59 -3.97 19.80
C GLY A 479 -21.60 -4.45 20.85
N VAL A 480 -20.32 -4.06 20.74
CA VAL A 480 -19.29 -4.41 21.74
C VAL A 480 -19.61 -3.80 23.10
N ALA A 481 -19.94 -2.51 23.17
CA ALA A 481 -20.32 -1.87 24.44
C ALA A 481 -21.53 -2.58 25.09
N HIS A 482 -22.57 -2.85 24.30
CA HIS A 482 -23.74 -3.57 24.77
C HIS A 482 -23.40 -4.99 25.24
N LEU A 483 -22.53 -5.70 24.54
CA LEU A 483 -22.05 -7.02 24.96
C LEU A 483 -21.39 -6.93 26.34
N VAL A 484 -20.42 -6.03 26.51
CA VAL A 484 -19.64 -5.87 27.76
C VAL A 484 -20.54 -5.51 28.94
N GLU A 485 -21.51 -4.60 28.74
CA GLU A 485 -22.50 -4.22 29.76
C GLU A 485 -23.43 -5.36 30.19
N ASN A 486 -23.59 -6.38 29.34
CA ASN A 486 -24.53 -7.49 29.55
C ASN A 486 -23.82 -8.85 29.67
N LEU A 487 -22.51 -8.86 29.92
CA LEU A 487 -21.78 -10.10 30.21
C LEU A 487 -22.31 -10.73 31.49
N ASP A 488 -22.48 -12.05 31.45
CA ASP A 488 -22.85 -12.80 32.66
C ASP A 488 -21.67 -12.87 33.65
N SER A 489 -21.98 -13.26 34.89
CA SER A 489 -21.00 -13.29 35.97
C SER A 489 -19.84 -14.29 35.80
N SER A 490 -19.88 -15.17 34.79
CA SER A 490 -18.80 -16.11 34.48
C SER A 490 -17.68 -15.50 33.64
N TRP A 491 -17.84 -14.25 33.19
CA TRP A 491 -16.83 -13.51 32.45
C TRP A 491 -16.25 -12.35 33.26
N ILE A 492 -15.01 -11.98 32.91
CA ILE A 492 -14.32 -10.77 33.34
C ILE A 492 -14.04 -9.95 32.09
N SER A 493 -14.35 -8.65 32.15
CA SER A 493 -13.97 -7.68 31.14
C SER A 493 -12.90 -6.73 31.67
N GLU A 494 -11.86 -6.52 30.87
CA GLU A 494 -10.76 -5.60 31.14
C GLU A 494 -10.59 -4.66 29.94
N VAL A 495 -10.68 -3.34 30.16
CA VAL A 495 -10.40 -2.36 29.11
C VAL A 495 -8.89 -2.19 28.99
N LEU A 496 -8.32 -2.67 27.88
CA LEU A 496 -6.88 -2.68 27.65
C LEU A 496 -6.36 -1.34 27.12
N SER A 497 -7.20 -0.58 26.41
CA SER A 497 -6.86 0.74 25.90
C SER A 497 -8.10 1.61 25.74
N LEU A 498 -7.94 2.89 26.08
CA LEU A 498 -8.94 3.94 25.86
C LEU A 498 -8.67 4.75 24.57
N ASP A 499 -7.59 4.45 23.84
CA ASP A 499 -7.35 5.05 22.53
C ASP A 499 -8.55 4.77 21.63
N SER A 500 -9.10 5.79 20.97
CA SER A 500 -10.24 5.56 20.07
C SER A 500 -9.80 4.86 18.78
N PRO A 501 -10.43 3.72 18.40
CA PRO A 501 -11.45 2.98 19.15
C PRO A 501 -10.88 2.08 20.27
N ALA A 502 -11.50 2.12 21.45
CA ALA A 502 -11.05 1.40 22.64
C ALA A 502 -11.05 -0.13 22.46
N VAL A 503 -10.15 -0.82 23.17
CA VAL A 503 -9.94 -2.26 23.11
C VAL A 503 -10.30 -2.91 24.44
N VAL A 504 -11.03 -4.01 24.40
CA VAL A 504 -11.43 -4.80 25.57
C VAL A 504 -10.94 -6.24 25.47
N LYS A 505 -10.55 -6.80 26.60
CA LYS A 505 -10.23 -8.22 26.77
C LYS A 505 -11.30 -8.88 27.63
N LEU A 506 -11.77 -10.02 27.16
CA LEU A 506 -12.74 -10.86 27.86
C LEU A 506 -12.06 -12.18 28.23
N THR A 507 -12.18 -12.57 29.50
CA THR A 507 -11.68 -13.86 30.01
C THR A 507 -12.76 -14.56 30.80
N ARG A 508 -12.76 -15.89 30.78
CA ARG A 508 -13.68 -16.69 31.59
C ARG A 508 -13.09 -16.89 32.99
N LYS A 509 -13.93 -16.80 34.02
CA LYS A 509 -13.55 -17.05 35.42
C LYS A 509 -13.17 -18.50 35.69
#